data_AF-A0A9D4IAD7-F1
#
_entry.id   AF-A0A9D4IAD7-F1
#
_cell.length_a   1.000
_cell.length_b   1.000
_cell.length_c   1.000
_cell.angle_alpha   90.00
_cell.angle_beta   90.00
_cell.angle_gamma   90.00
#
_symmetry.space_group_name_H-M   'P 1'
#
loop_
_entity.id
_entity.type
_entity.pdbx_description
1 polymer ?
#
loop_
_entity_poly.entity_id
_entity_poly.type
_entity_poly.pdbx_seq_one_letter_code
_entity_poly.pdbx_strand_id
1 'polypeptide(L)'
;MANILDLLMDFKNVTKRNNDISMLYVCYQMLLMVSSILTPGTIFLMVLGAINMAYPQLSLYWALVLNLIPVAVFILLCFVAKSDTQVSSLITISRTLFLIIRTFEVFTLVPFVIFSFVSKAILN
;
A
#
# COMPACT_ATOMS: atom_id res chain seq x y z
N MET A 1 1.31 13.67 9.26
CA MET A 1 -0.14 13.53 9.01
C MET A 1 -0.98 14.58 9.75
N ALA A 2 -0.66 14.91 11.00
CA ALA A 2 -1.40 15.93 11.78
C ALA A 2 -1.58 17.29 11.06
N ASN A 3 -0.50 17.90 10.55
CA ASN A 3 -0.59 19.22 9.88
C ASN A 3 -1.45 19.20 8.60
N ILE A 4 -1.54 18.06 7.93
CA ILE A 4 -2.34 17.93 6.70
C ILE A 4 -3.81 17.68 7.06
N LEU A 5 -4.09 16.91 8.11
CA LEU A 5 -5.43 16.73 8.64
C LEU A 5 -6.01 18.05 9.18
N ASP A 6 -5.19 18.82 9.88
CA ASP A 6 -5.55 20.15 10.38
C ASP A 6 -5.84 21.12 9.23
N LEU A 7 -4.98 21.11 8.20
CA LEU A 7 -5.20 21.89 6.96
C LEU A 7 -6.46 21.45 6.20
N LEU A 8 -6.78 20.16 6.18
CA LEU A 8 -8.01 19.61 5.57
C LEU A 8 -9.26 19.93 6.40
N MET A 9 -9.17 20.02 7.73
CA MET A 9 -10.30 20.35 8.60
C MET A 9 -10.66 21.84 8.50
N ASP A 10 -9.66 22.71 8.32
CA ASP A 10 -9.85 24.16 8.13
C ASP A 10 -9.72 24.61 6.66
N PHE A 11 -9.87 23.68 5.71
CA PHE A 11 -9.62 23.92 4.27
C PHE A 11 -10.38 25.14 3.72
N LYS A 12 -11.59 25.40 4.23
CA LYS A 12 -12.43 26.52 3.79
C LYS A 12 -11.86 27.87 4.17
N ASN A 13 -11.16 27.99 5.31
CA ASN A 13 -10.48 29.23 5.71
C ASN A 13 -9.09 29.32 5.06
N VAL A 14 -8.40 28.19 4.88
CA VAL A 14 -7.05 28.15 4.29
C VAL A 14 -7.07 28.49 2.79
N THR A 15 -8.00 27.94 2.01
CA THR A 15 -8.15 28.23 0.57
C THR A 15 -8.66 29.66 0.31
N LYS A 16 -9.39 30.27 1.26
CA LYS A 16 -9.92 31.65 1.11
C LYS A 16 -8.88 32.72 1.48
N ARG A 17 -7.95 32.38 2.37
CA ARG A 17 -6.88 33.27 2.83
C ARG A 17 -5.62 33.15 1.98
N ASN A 18 -5.47 32.07 1.21
CA ASN A 18 -4.29 31.83 0.38
C ASN A 18 -4.68 31.32 -1.03
N ASN A 19 -4.46 32.15 -2.05
CA ASN A 19 -4.75 31.80 -3.46
C ASN A 19 -3.77 30.77 -4.05
N ASP A 20 -2.61 30.54 -3.41
CA ASP A 20 -1.66 29.50 -3.84
C ASP A 20 -2.15 28.08 -3.50
N ILE A 21 -3.00 27.95 -2.46
CA ILE A 21 -3.56 26.68 -2.03
C ILE A 21 -4.91 26.49 -2.71
N SER A 22 -4.87 25.91 -3.91
CA SER A 22 -6.07 25.65 -4.71
C SER A 22 -6.94 24.52 -4.13
N MET A 23 -8.23 24.54 -4.47
CA MET A 23 -9.17 23.47 -4.10
C MET A 23 -8.75 22.08 -4.66
N LEU A 24 -8.05 22.08 -5.80
CA LEU A 24 -7.49 20.87 -6.42
C LEU A 24 -6.40 20.22 -5.55
N TYR A 25 -5.56 21.01 -4.89
CA TYR A 25 -4.55 20.51 -3.97
C TYR A 25 -5.17 19.84 -2.75
N VAL A 26 -6.23 20.44 -2.17
CA VAL A 26 -6.98 19.86 -1.05
C VAL A 26 -7.61 18.52 -1.45
N CYS A 27 -8.17 18.42 -2.65
CA CYS A 27 -8.73 17.19 -3.19
C CYS A 27 -7.66 16.09 -3.35
N TYR A 28 -6.52 16.41 -3.96
CA TYR A 28 -5.39 15.49 -4.06
C TYR A 28 -4.93 14.97 -2.70
N GLN A 29 -4.85 15.89 -1.73
CA GLN A 29 -4.39 15.57 -0.39
C GLN A 29 -5.37 14.68 0.39
N MET A 30 -6.68 14.84 0.16
CA MET A 30 -7.73 13.92 0.64
C MET A 30 -7.58 12.52 0.03
N LEU A 31 -7.40 12.44 -1.29
CA LEU A 31 -7.23 11.15 -2.00
C LEU A 31 -5.98 10.41 -1.52
N LEU A 32 -4.87 11.12 -1.28
CA LEU A 32 -3.65 10.55 -0.72
C LEU A 32 -3.87 9.97 0.69
N MET A 33 -4.60 10.70 1.54
CA MET A 33 -4.96 10.25 2.89
C MET A 33 -5.78 8.95 2.85
N VAL A 34 -6.83 8.92 2.02
CA VAL A 34 -7.67 7.74 1.84
C VAL A 34 -6.88 6.55 1.30
N SER A 35 -6.04 6.77 0.29
CA SER A 35 -5.17 5.73 -0.30
C SER A 35 -4.19 5.13 0.71
N SER A 36 -3.64 5.94 1.61
CA SER A 36 -2.70 5.48 2.62
C SER A 36 -3.32 4.55 3.66
N ILE A 37 -4.62 4.70 3.94
CA ILE A 37 -5.39 3.84 4.85
C ILE A 37 -5.90 2.59 4.13
N LEU A 38 -6.29 2.73 2.86
CA LEU A 38 -6.75 1.61 2.03
C LEU A 38 -5.63 0.60 1.77
N THR A 39 -4.41 1.04 1.50
CA THR A 39 -3.26 0.18 1.16
C THR A 39 -2.99 -0.96 2.16
N PRO A 40 -2.85 -0.71 3.48
CA PRO A 40 -2.65 -1.80 4.45
C PRO A 40 -3.87 -2.74 4.54
N GLY A 41 -5.08 -2.22 4.37
CA GLY A 41 -6.30 -3.04 4.32
C GLY A 41 -6.35 -3.94 3.09
N THR A 42 -6.01 -3.41 1.92
CA THR A 42 -5.99 -4.16 0.66
C THR A 42 -4.96 -5.29 0.69
N ILE A 43 -3.75 -5.04 1.22
CA ILE A 43 -2.71 -6.07 1.34
C ILE A 43 -3.16 -7.17 2.32
N PHE A 44 -3.77 -6.80 3.44
CA PHE A 44 -4.32 -7.75 4.40
C PHE A 44 -5.36 -8.69 3.76
N LEU A 45 -6.30 -8.12 3.01
CA LEU A 45 -7.34 -8.86 2.30
C LEU A 45 -6.78 -9.73 1.16
N MET A 46 -5.77 -9.24 0.44
CA MET A 46 -5.11 -9.99 -0.63
C MET A 46 -4.43 -11.25 -0.09
N VAL A 47 -3.71 -11.15 1.01
CA VAL A 47 -3.05 -12.30 1.65
C VAL A 47 -4.10 -13.27 2.23
N LEU A 48 -5.18 -12.76 2.82
CA LEU A 48 -6.29 -13.60 3.30
C LEU A 48 -6.93 -14.40 2.15
N GLY A 49 -7.16 -13.74 1.00
CA GLY A 49 -7.68 -14.37 -0.21
C GLY A 49 -6.74 -15.44 -0.76
N ALA A 50 -5.43 -15.17 -0.79
CA ALA A 50 -4.42 -16.12 -1.24
C ALA A 50 -4.34 -17.37 -0.34
N ILE A 51 -4.38 -17.21 0.99
CA ILE A 51 -4.37 -18.33 1.94
C ILE A 51 -5.62 -19.20 1.77
N ASN A 52 -6.80 -18.57 1.61
CA ASN A 52 -8.06 -19.29 1.41
C ASN A 52 -8.08 -20.06 0.07
N MET A 53 -7.46 -19.53 -0.97
CA MET A 53 -7.29 -20.23 -2.25
C MET A 53 -6.27 -21.37 -2.18
N ALA A 54 -5.16 -21.18 -1.46
CA ALA A 54 -4.11 -22.19 -1.34
C ALA A 54 -4.49 -23.36 -0.43
N TYR A 55 -5.26 -23.11 0.63
CA TYR A 55 -5.68 -24.11 1.61
C TYR A 55 -7.20 -24.10 1.82
N PRO A 56 -7.97 -24.62 0.85
CA PRO A 56 -9.45 -24.63 0.92
C PRO A 56 -10.01 -25.50 2.06
N GLN A 57 -9.18 -26.38 2.64
CA GLN A 57 -9.52 -27.23 3.78
C GLN A 57 -9.48 -26.46 5.13
N LEU A 58 -8.85 -25.29 5.13
CA LEU A 58 -8.59 -24.49 6.33
C LEU A 58 -9.74 -23.50 6.52
N SER A 59 -10.37 -23.51 7.70
CA SER A 59 -11.48 -22.56 7.95
C SER A 59 -10.97 -21.12 7.88
N LEU A 60 -11.80 -20.21 7.32
CA LEU A 60 -11.50 -18.78 7.17
C LEU A 60 -11.02 -18.12 8.47
N TYR A 61 -11.53 -18.56 9.62
CA TYR A 61 -11.13 -18.09 10.93
C TYR A 61 -9.63 -18.31 11.20
N TRP A 62 -9.12 -19.51 10.92
CA TRP A 62 -7.70 -19.84 11.09
C TRP A 62 -6.80 -19.09 10.11
N ALA A 63 -7.26 -18.86 8.88
CA ALA A 63 -6.54 -18.05 7.90
C ALA A 63 -6.41 -16.58 8.35
N LEU A 64 -7.46 -16.04 8.99
CA LEU A 64 -7.45 -14.69 9.55
C LEU A 64 -6.46 -14.57 10.71
N VAL A 65 -6.46 -15.54 11.64
CA VAL A 65 -5.54 -15.56 12.78
C VAL A 65 -4.08 -15.65 12.31
N LEU A 66 -3.79 -16.50 11.32
CA LEU A 66 -2.45 -16.64 10.75
C LEU A 66 -1.96 -15.36 10.07
N ASN A 67 -2.83 -14.60 9.41
CA ASN A 67 -2.52 -13.31 8.81
C ASN A 67 -2.35 -12.19 9.86
N LEU A 68 -3.12 -12.26 10.95
CA LEU A 68 -3.08 -11.24 12.01
C LEU A 68 -1.76 -11.27 12.81
N ILE A 69 -1.13 -12.44 12.98
CA ILE A 69 0.14 -12.60 13.70
C ILE A 69 1.27 -11.72 13.12
N PRO A 70 1.63 -11.81 11.83
CA PRO A 70 2.71 -10.98 11.26
C PRO A 70 2.38 -9.49 11.30
N VAL A 71 1.11 -9.10 11.14
CA VAL A 71 0.67 -7.70 11.24
C VAL A 71 0.86 -7.18 12.66
N ALA A 72 0.46 -7.94 13.67
CA ALA A 72 0.62 -7.56 15.08
C ALA A 72 2.10 -7.44 15.48
N VAL A 73 2.95 -8.36 15.03
CA VAL A 73 4.41 -8.31 15.26
C VAL A 73 5.01 -7.05 14.62
N PHE A 74 4.61 -6.71 13.39
CA PHE A 74 5.08 -5.51 12.72
C PHE A 74 4.67 -4.23 13.48
N ILE A 75 3.43 -4.16 13.95
CA ILE A 75 2.95 -3.02 14.76
C ILE A 75 3.78 -2.89 16.04
N LEU A 76 4.02 -3.98 16.77
CA LEU A 76 4.84 -3.98 17.98
C LEU A 76 6.29 -3.53 17.71
N LEU A 77 6.89 -3.98 16.61
CA LEU A 77 8.22 -3.55 16.18
C LEU A 77 8.26 -2.04 15.86
N CYS A 78 7.22 -1.49 15.25
CA CYS A 78 7.10 -0.06 15.01
C CYS A 78 7.00 0.77 16.29
N PHE A 79 6.45 0.22 17.38
CA PHE A 79 6.37 0.90 18.68
C PHE A 79 7.69 0.85 19.48
N VAL A 80 8.50 -0.19 19.30
CA VAL A 80 9.79 -0.36 20.01
C VAL A 80 10.95 0.34 19.28
N ALA A 81 10.87 0.49 17.96
CA ALA A 81 11.91 1.11 17.16
C ALA A 81 11.91 2.65 17.27
N LYS A 82 13.09 3.24 17.52
CA LYS A 82 13.30 4.69 17.65
C LYS A 82 13.26 5.36 16.26
N SER A 83 12.46 6.42 16.11
CA SER A 83 12.13 7.04 14.82
C SER A 83 13.33 7.64 14.07
N ASP A 84 14.36 8.10 14.77
CA ASP A 84 15.52 8.79 14.14
C ASP A 84 16.42 7.85 13.30
N THR A 85 16.61 6.59 13.72
CA THR A 85 17.31 5.59 12.90
C THR A 85 16.38 4.93 11.87
N GLN A 86 15.07 5.00 12.09
CA GLN A 86 14.04 4.45 11.21
C GLN A 86 13.99 5.23 9.88
N VAL A 87 13.96 6.56 9.90
CA VAL A 87 13.77 7.36 8.66
C VAL A 87 15.02 7.33 7.76
N SER A 88 16.23 7.40 8.33
CA SER A 88 17.47 7.40 7.53
C SER A 88 17.76 6.04 6.89
N SER A 89 17.42 4.94 7.56
CA SER A 89 17.55 3.59 6.99
C SER A 89 16.42 3.27 6.02
N LEU A 90 15.18 3.70 6.30
CA LEU A 90 14.03 3.53 5.42
C LEU A 90 14.19 4.25 4.07
N ILE A 91 14.79 5.44 4.01
CA ILE A 91 15.00 6.16 2.75
C ILE A 91 15.98 5.41 1.84
N THR A 92 17.04 4.84 2.40
CA THR A 92 18.02 4.06 1.64
C THR A 92 17.42 2.72 1.19
N ILE A 93 16.72 2.04 2.08
CA ILE A 93 16.07 0.75 1.79
C ILE A 93 14.92 0.92 0.78
N SER A 94 14.07 1.94 0.93
CA SER A 94 12.96 2.22 0.00
C SER A 94 13.45 2.59 -1.40
N ARG A 95 14.55 3.33 -1.54
CA ARG A 95 15.18 3.58 -2.85
C ARG A 95 15.65 2.29 -3.52
N THR A 96 16.32 1.41 -2.77
CA THR A 96 16.80 0.15 -3.31
C THR A 96 15.67 -0.82 -3.63
N LEU A 97 14.66 -0.92 -2.75
CA LEU A 97 13.47 -1.75 -2.99
C LEU A 97 12.62 -1.23 -4.15
N PHE A 98 12.49 0.09 -4.33
CA PHE A 98 11.78 0.65 -5.49
C PHE A 98 12.45 0.25 -6.81
N LEU A 99 13.78 0.26 -6.88
CA LEU A 99 14.51 -0.20 -8.06
C LEU A 99 14.29 -1.70 -8.30
N ILE A 100 14.37 -2.53 -7.25
CA ILE A 100 14.20 -3.98 -7.36
C ILE A 100 12.77 -4.36 -7.76
N ILE A 101 11.75 -3.74 -7.16
CA ILE A 101 10.34 -4.00 -7.49
C ILE A 101 10.05 -3.59 -8.94
N ARG A 102 10.58 -2.45 -9.40
CA ARG A 102 10.44 -2.03 -10.80
C ARG A 102 11.10 -3.02 -11.77
N THR A 103 12.22 -3.61 -11.40
CA THR A 103 12.86 -4.64 -12.23
C THR A 103 12.09 -5.97 -12.19
N PHE A 104 11.55 -6.37 -11.03
CA PHE A 104 10.82 -7.62 -10.87
C PHE A 104 9.44 -7.62 -11.55
N GLU A 105 8.73 -6.49 -11.49
CA GLU A 105 7.45 -6.32 -12.19
C GLU A 105 7.65 -6.45 -13.71
N VAL A 106 8.71 -5.84 -14.26
CA VAL A 106 9.08 -5.99 -15.68
C VAL A 106 9.45 -7.45 -16.01
N PHE A 107 10.14 -8.16 -15.11
CA PHE A 107 10.50 -9.56 -15.32
C PHE A 107 9.32 -10.53 -15.26
N THR A 108 8.28 -10.23 -14.47
CA THR A 108 7.10 -11.10 -14.29
C THR A 108 5.96 -10.75 -15.25
N LEU A 109 5.80 -9.48 -15.62
CA LEU A 109 4.76 -9.02 -16.56
C LEU A 109 5.06 -9.44 -18.00
N VAL A 110 6.32 -9.44 -18.45
CA VAL A 110 6.68 -9.85 -19.82
C VAL A 110 6.26 -11.29 -20.14
N PRO A 111 6.58 -12.31 -19.33
CA PRO A 111 6.09 -13.67 -19.57
C PRO A 111 4.58 -13.82 -19.37
N PHE A 112 3.95 -13.08 -18.45
CA PHE A 112 2.48 -13.11 -18.26
C PHE A 112 1.73 -12.53 -19.47
N VAL A 113 2.21 -11.43 -20.05
CA VAL A 113 1.65 -10.84 -21.28
C VAL A 113 1.88 -11.76 -22.49
N ILE A 114 3.06 -12.35 -22.62
CA ILE A 114 3.35 -13.34 -23.68
C ILE A 114 2.44 -14.56 -23.55
N PHE A 115 2.25 -15.11 -22.34
CA PHE A 115 1.35 -16.23 -22.10
C PHE A 115 -0.11 -15.90 -22.42
N SER A 116 -0.56 -14.67 -22.12
CA SER A 116 -1.89 -14.18 -22.47
C SER A 116 -2.09 -14.02 -23.99
N PHE A 117 -1.06 -13.56 -24.72
CA PHE A 117 -1.08 -13.47 -26.19
C PHE A 117 -1.04 -14.85 -26.87
N VAL A 118 -0.20 -15.77 -26.39
CA VAL A 118 -0.09 -17.14 -26.91
C VAL A 118 -1.37 -17.93 -26.65
N SER A 119 -1.98 -17.80 -25.47
CA SER A 119 -3.27 -18.43 -25.14
C SER A 119 -4.40 -17.94 -26.07
N LYS A 120 -4.44 -16.64 -26.40
CA LYS A 120 -5.39 -16.09 -27.38
C LYS A 120 -5.13 -16.55 -28.82
N ALA A 121 -3.87 -16.79 -29.19
CA ALA A 121 -3.50 -17.25 -30.53
C ALA A 121 -3.73 -18.76 -30.75
N ILE A 122 -3.79 -19.57 -29.69
CA ILE A 122 -4.08 -21.01 -29.74
C ILE A 122 -5.60 -21.28 -29.78
N LEU A 123 -6.42 -20.34 -29.32
CA LEU A 123 -7.87 -20.45 -29.23
C LEU A 123 -8.63 -19.85 -30.43
N ASN A 124 -7.94 -19.55 -31.53
CA ASN A 124 -8.50 -19.10 -32.82
C ASN A 124 -7.84 -19.87 -33.97
#